data_AF-A0A934A478-F1
#
_entry.id   AF-A0A934A478-F1
#
_cell.length_a   1.000
_cell.length_b   1.000
_cell.length_c   1.000
_cell.angle_alpha   90.00
_cell.angle_beta   90.00
_cell.angle_gamma   90.00
#
_symmetry.space_group_name_H-M   'P 1'
#
loop_
_entity.id
_entity.type
_entity.pdbx_description
1 polymer ?
#
loop_
_entity_poly.entity_id
_entity_poly.type
_entity_poly.pdbx_seq_one_letter_code
_entity_poly.pdbx_strand_id
1 'polypeptide(L)'
;MPQKVSPNERCPCGSGQKYKRCCMNADRAAPPSAARATGDSALADAEMLRLTSAVGRRDSHTIAASIELLHPLFRRGGPLESIRFEQSKFSQAFVAAAEELGAPTEERKQALLQKCVEASCTAADARGLFERMEQIRQGGKVSPKAAGALEFWLASTEVALESDDLTFARSPLLIAIAATQAEELTGPAGRVVELVSSLADALQDGSMSVGEVRKHLAEHPEDLVQALEAFPELAASAEAFRGEALAELPALLGGRGALKVLTCDEVCLLTAELARIREKTPDVEAARLEMHDYLDACEITELVLERMRLAAHDPALPARRRKKFGRAELILGGDPAAFLLTAVREHSVEVSSAEHACFTSNPVLEAALEALATHYESLGLLDRAARARRAAAITKDLPTTARRGS
;
A
#
# COMPACT_ATOMS: atom_id res chain seq x y z
N MET A 1 44.45 -23.56 -37.48
CA MET A 1 43.18 -23.22 -38.17
C MET A 1 43.19 -23.84 -39.56
N PRO A 2 42.17 -24.60 -39.98
CA PRO A 2 42.13 -25.15 -41.32
C PRO A 2 42.13 -24.00 -42.36
N GLN A 3 43.05 -24.05 -43.32
CA GLN A 3 43.17 -23.02 -44.35
C GLN A 3 41.92 -23.06 -45.26
N LYS A 4 41.29 -21.90 -45.48
CA LYS A 4 40.16 -21.78 -46.40
C LYS A 4 40.66 -22.01 -47.83
N VAL A 5 40.34 -23.16 -48.41
CA VAL A 5 40.63 -23.49 -49.80
C VAL A 5 39.79 -22.60 -50.72
N SER A 6 40.44 -21.93 -51.67
CA SER A 6 39.75 -21.06 -52.63
C SER A 6 38.99 -21.90 -53.68
N PRO A 7 37.79 -21.51 -54.14
CA PRO A 7 36.98 -22.27 -55.11
C PRO A 7 37.70 -22.70 -56.41
N ASN A 8 38.75 -21.99 -56.79
CA ASN A 8 39.52 -22.25 -58.02
C ASN A 8 40.82 -23.04 -57.79
N GLU A 9 41.20 -23.32 -56.54
CA GLU A 9 42.37 -24.15 -56.20
C GLU A 9 42.12 -25.64 -56.52
N ARG A 10 43.20 -26.42 -56.61
CA ARG A 10 43.07 -27.88 -56.80
C ARG A 10 42.44 -28.50 -55.57
N CYS A 11 41.51 -29.41 -55.80
CA CYS A 11 40.73 -30.05 -54.74
C CYS A 11 41.65 -30.91 -53.85
N PRO A 12 41.59 -30.74 -52.52
CA PRO A 12 42.48 -31.46 -51.59
C PRO A 12 42.23 -32.97 -51.52
N CYS A 13 41.12 -33.47 -52.10
CA CYS A 13 40.85 -34.91 -52.19
C CYS A 13 41.75 -35.67 -53.19
N GLY A 14 42.68 -34.98 -53.88
CA GLY A 14 43.62 -35.60 -54.81
C GLY A 14 43.08 -35.84 -56.23
N SER A 15 41.86 -35.41 -56.54
CA SER A 15 41.23 -35.62 -57.86
C SER A 15 41.87 -34.82 -59.01
N GLY A 16 42.72 -33.82 -58.69
CA GLY A 16 43.35 -32.94 -59.66
C GLY A 16 42.42 -31.88 -60.28
N GLN A 17 41.11 -31.92 -60.02
CA GLN A 17 40.15 -30.92 -60.49
C GLN A 17 40.05 -29.68 -59.58
N LYS A 18 39.45 -28.58 -60.05
CA LYS A 18 39.18 -27.38 -59.23
C LYS A 18 38.18 -27.71 -58.11
N TYR A 19 38.40 -27.20 -56.90
CA TYR A 19 37.58 -27.47 -55.71
C TYR A 19 36.07 -27.25 -55.95
N LYS A 20 35.69 -26.16 -56.62
CA LYS A 20 34.28 -25.86 -56.96
C LYS A 20 33.56 -26.91 -57.82
N ARG A 21 34.31 -27.72 -58.59
CA ARG A 21 33.76 -28.77 -59.45
C ARG A 21 33.79 -30.15 -58.82
N CYS A 22 34.45 -30.30 -57.67
CA CYS A 22 34.65 -31.58 -57.02
C CYS A 22 33.95 -31.58 -55.65
N CYS A 23 34.66 -31.25 -54.57
CA CYS A 23 34.11 -31.37 -53.21
C CYS A 23 33.23 -30.20 -52.76
N MET A 24 33.25 -29.03 -53.41
CA MET A 24 32.51 -27.86 -52.92
C MET A 24 30.99 -28.07 -52.81
N ASN A 25 30.38 -28.84 -53.72
CA ASN A 25 28.95 -29.15 -53.64
C ASN A 25 28.64 -30.19 -52.56
N ALA A 26 29.55 -31.14 -52.33
CA ALA A 26 29.44 -32.12 -51.25
C ALA A 26 29.61 -31.45 -49.88
N ASP A 27 30.58 -30.53 -49.76
CA ASP A 27 30.83 -29.76 -48.54
C ASP A 27 29.70 -28.75 -48.25
N ARG A 28 28.98 -28.28 -49.28
CA ARG A 28 27.75 -27.47 -49.13
C ARG A 28 26.52 -28.29 -48.76
N ALA A 29 26.46 -29.55 -49.19
CA ALA A 29 25.31 -30.43 -48.97
C ALA A 29 25.41 -31.23 -47.67
N ALA A 30 26.58 -31.28 -47.05
CA ALA A 30 26.73 -31.83 -45.72
C ALA A 30 26.02 -30.91 -44.70
N PRO A 31 24.96 -31.35 -43.99
CA PRO A 31 24.54 -30.66 -42.78
C PRO A 31 25.74 -30.63 -41.82
N PRO A 32 25.88 -29.61 -40.94
CA PRO A 32 27.00 -29.52 -40.03
C PRO A 32 27.13 -30.84 -39.28
N SER A 33 28.19 -31.59 -39.59
CA SER A 33 28.48 -32.88 -39.02
C SER A 33 28.57 -32.71 -37.51
N ALA A 34 27.65 -33.35 -36.79
CA ALA A 34 27.69 -33.55 -35.36
C ALA A 34 29.06 -34.13 -34.97
N ALA A 35 29.94 -33.24 -34.53
CA ALA A 35 31.19 -33.63 -33.92
C ALA A 35 30.85 -34.15 -32.52
N ARG A 36 30.86 -35.49 -32.38
CA ARG A 36 31.01 -36.25 -31.14
C ARG A 36 30.68 -35.47 -29.86
N ALA A 37 29.38 -35.28 -29.60
CA ALA A 37 28.91 -34.99 -28.27
C ALA A 37 28.75 -36.34 -27.54
N THR A 38 29.26 -36.39 -26.32
CA THR A 38 29.04 -37.44 -25.33
C THR A 38 27.54 -37.75 -25.21
N GLY A 39 27.20 -39.01 -24.91
CA GLY A 39 25.83 -39.55 -24.97
C GLY A 39 24.75 -38.80 -24.20
N ASP A 40 25.11 -37.88 -23.31
CA ASP A 40 24.18 -37.06 -22.53
C ASP A 40 23.62 -35.87 -23.32
N SER A 41 24.38 -35.30 -24.26
CA SER A 41 23.91 -34.14 -25.05
C SER A 41 22.85 -34.52 -26.09
N ALA A 42 22.89 -35.74 -26.62
CA ALA A 42 21.86 -36.22 -27.56
C ALA A 42 20.53 -36.49 -26.85
N LEU A 43 20.56 -36.86 -25.57
CA LEU A 43 19.37 -36.99 -24.73
C LEU A 43 18.81 -35.61 -24.36
N ALA A 44 19.66 -34.65 -23.99
CA ALA A 44 19.24 -33.27 -23.75
C ALA A 44 18.65 -32.62 -25.01
N ASP A 45 19.25 -32.84 -26.19
CA ASP A 45 18.74 -32.33 -27.46
C ASP A 45 17.44 -33.03 -27.88
N ALA A 46 17.32 -34.34 -27.65
CA ALA A 46 16.09 -35.08 -27.94
C ALA A 46 14.96 -34.74 -26.96
N GLU A 47 15.27 -34.51 -25.68
CA GLU A 47 14.32 -34.08 -24.66
C GLU A 47 13.90 -32.62 -24.90
N MET A 48 14.83 -31.73 -25.24
CA MET A 48 14.53 -30.37 -25.64
C MET A 48 13.74 -30.33 -26.96
N LEU A 49 14.02 -31.21 -27.92
CA LEU A 49 13.23 -31.36 -29.15
C LEU A 49 11.84 -31.96 -28.85
N ARG A 50 11.73 -32.87 -27.89
CA ARG A 50 10.47 -33.47 -27.40
C ARG A 50 9.64 -32.45 -26.64
N LEU A 51 10.24 -31.60 -25.82
CA LEU A 51 9.61 -30.49 -25.12
C LEU A 51 9.16 -29.41 -26.11
N THR A 52 10.01 -29.00 -27.05
CA THR A 52 9.63 -28.05 -28.12
C THR A 52 8.57 -28.62 -29.08
N SER A 53 8.51 -29.94 -29.28
CA SER A 53 7.47 -30.59 -30.10
C SER A 53 6.17 -30.92 -29.34
N ALA A 54 6.22 -31.20 -28.03
CA ALA A 54 5.05 -31.25 -27.14
C ALA A 54 4.41 -29.87 -26.95
N VAL A 55 5.23 -28.82 -27.09
CA VAL A 55 4.84 -27.39 -27.17
C VAL A 55 4.44 -26.99 -28.59
N GLY A 56 4.46 -27.93 -29.55
CA GLY A 56 4.18 -27.84 -30.97
C GLY A 56 3.65 -26.50 -31.49
N ARG A 57 4.51 -25.76 -32.20
CA ARG A 57 4.17 -24.54 -32.97
C ARG A 57 3.48 -23.44 -32.14
N ARG A 58 3.94 -23.19 -30.92
CA ARG A 58 3.45 -22.07 -30.14
C ARG A 58 4.21 -20.79 -30.50
N ASP A 59 3.49 -19.83 -31.07
CA ASP A 59 3.93 -18.46 -31.27
C ASP A 59 4.57 -17.92 -29.98
N SER A 60 5.49 -16.96 -30.09
CA SER A 60 6.04 -16.20 -28.95
C SER A 60 4.95 -15.69 -28.00
N HIS A 61 3.73 -15.45 -28.53
CA HIS A 61 2.52 -15.13 -27.78
C HIS A 61 2.11 -16.19 -26.74
N THR A 62 2.36 -17.48 -26.99
CA THR A 62 1.98 -18.55 -26.06
C THR A 62 2.98 -18.72 -24.91
N ILE A 63 4.24 -18.34 -25.15
CA ILE A 63 5.26 -18.26 -24.09
C ILE A 63 4.95 -17.06 -23.19
N ALA A 64 4.65 -15.90 -23.78
CA ALA A 64 4.19 -14.74 -23.01
C ALA A 64 2.92 -15.07 -22.20
N ALA A 65 1.93 -15.70 -22.83
CA ALA A 65 0.70 -16.11 -22.15
C ALA A 65 0.94 -17.17 -21.05
N SER A 66 1.95 -18.03 -21.17
CA SER A 66 2.27 -18.98 -20.11
C SER A 66 2.94 -18.31 -18.91
N ILE A 67 3.71 -17.23 -19.11
CA ILE A 67 4.25 -16.39 -18.02
C ILE A 67 3.11 -15.67 -17.29
N GLU A 68 2.15 -15.11 -18.02
CA GLU A 68 0.97 -14.48 -17.41
C GLU A 68 0.16 -15.44 -16.52
N LEU A 69 0.08 -16.72 -16.90
CA LEU A 69 -0.57 -17.75 -16.09
C LEU A 69 0.19 -18.09 -14.80
N LEU A 70 1.51 -17.85 -14.77
CA LEU A 70 2.33 -18.08 -13.59
C LEU A 70 2.33 -16.90 -12.62
N HIS A 71 2.12 -15.68 -13.11
CA HIS A 71 2.16 -14.46 -12.32
C HIS A 71 1.32 -14.53 -11.02
N PRO A 72 0.04 -14.95 -11.06
CA PRO A 72 -0.78 -15.06 -9.84
C PRO A 72 -0.28 -16.13 -8.86
N LEU A 73 0.52 -17.09 -9.32
CA LEU A 73 1.06 -18.15 -8.47
C LEU A 73 2.16 -17.62 -7.55
N PHE A 74 2.99 -16.73 -8.07
CA PHE A 74 4.15 -16.17 -7.37
C PHE A 74 3.84 -14.88 -6.62
N ARG A 75 2.63 -14.33 -6.73
CA ARG A 75 2.21 -13.14 -5.97
C ARG A 75 2.21 -13.41 -4.46
N ARG A 76 2.28 -12.35 -3.66
CA ARG A 76 2.10 -12.46 -2.20
C ARG A 76 0.72 -13.04 -1.90
N GLY A 77 0.65 -14.00 -0.98
CA GLY A 77 -0.55 -14.80 -0.72
C GLY A 77 -0.88 -15.84 -1.80
N GLY A 78 -0.07 -15.95 -2.85
CA GLY A 78 -0.24 -16.91 -3.93
C GLY A 78 0.20 -18.34 -3.55
N PRO A 79 -0.27 -19.37 -4.28
CA PRO A 79 0.07 -20.78 -4.01
C PRO A 79 1.56 -21.10 -3.97
N LEU A 80 2.39 -20.30 -4.64
CA LEU A 80 3.84 -20.47 -4.77
C LEU A 80 4.63 -19.31 -4.14
N GLU A 81 4.05 -18.60 -3.17
CA GLU A 81 4.74 -17.49 -2.48
C GLU A 81 6.09 -17.90 -1.87
N SER A 82 6.21 -19.15 -1.40
CA SER A 82 7.46 -19.67 -0.81
C SER A 82 8.61 -19.88 -1.81
N ILE A 83 8.35 -19.71 -3.12
CA ILE A 83 9.32 -19.84 -4.22
C ILE A 83 9.83 -18.46 -4.67
N ARG A 84 9.48 -17.39 -3.96
CA ARG A 84 9.98 -16.05 -4.25
C ARG A 84 11.41 -15.84 -3.74
N PHE A 85 12.10 -14.85 -4.30
CA PHE A 85 13.34 -14.33 -3.75
C PHE A 85 13.09 -13.64 -2.41
N GLU A 86 14.06 -13.72 -1.51
CA GLU A 86 14.05 -12.98 -0.25
C GLU A 86 13.83 -11.48 -0.54
N GLN A 87 12.78 -10.90 0.05
CA GLN A 87 12.30 -9.57 -0.35
C GLN A 87 13.36 -8.48 -0.18
N SER A 88 14.08 -8.47 0.94
CA SER A 88 15.12 -7.49 1.25
C SER A 88 16.24 -7.51 0.20
N LYS A 89 16.77 -8.71 -0.11
CA LYS A 89 17.81 -8.91 -1.13
C LYS A 89 17.32 -8.51 -2.51
N PHE A 90 16.11 -8.90 -2.87
CA PHE A 90 15.54 -8.59 -4.17
C PHE A 90 15.31 -7.09 -4.35
N SER A 91 14.73 -6.39 -3.38
CA SER A 91 14.54 -4.93 -3.43
C SER A 91 15.88 -4.20 -3.59
N GLN A 92 16.90 -4.57 -2.81
CA GLN A 92 18.23 -3.97 -2.92
C GLN A 92 18.86 -4.21 -4.30
N ALA A 93 18.76 -5.44 -4.81
CA ALA A 93 19.25 -5.79 -6.14
C ALA A 93 18.50 -5.02 -7.25
N PHE A 94 17.19 -4.85 -7.09
CA PHE A 94 16.34 -4.13 -8.03
C PHE A 94 16.73 -2.65 -8.12
N VAL A 95 16.90 -1.98 -6.99
CA VAL A 95 17.34 -0.57 -6.94
C VAL A 95 18.72 -0.41 -7.57
N ALA A 96 19.69 -1.23 -7.15
CA ALA A 96 21.04 -1.17 -7.69
C ALA A 96 21.08 -1.41 -9.22
N ALA A 97 20.31 -2.37 -9.72
CA ALA A 97 20.22 -2.66 -11.16
C ALA A 97 19.50 -1.53 -11.93
N ALA A 98 18.48 -0.90 -11.34
CA ALA A 98 17.77 0.23 -11.94
C ALA A 98 18.68 1.46 -12.06
N GLU A 99 19.46 1.76 -11.02
CA GLU A 99 20.44 2.86 -11.02
C GLU A 99 21.53 2.65 -12.09
N GLU A 100 22.05 1.42 -12.22
CA GLU A 100 23.09 1.09 -13.20
C GLU A 100 22.57 1.20 -14.65
N LEU A 101 21.37 0.70 -14.92
CA LEU A 101 20.82 0.60 -16.28
C LEU A 101 20.09 1.87 -16.75
N GLY A 102 19.71 2.74 -15.83
CA GLY A 102 18.99 3.98 -16.10
C GLY A 102 17.55 3.75 -16.58
N ALA A 103 17.01 4.70 -17.36
CA ALA A 103 15.60 4.67 -17.76
C ALA A 103 15.19 3.36 -18.49
N PRO A 104 14.02 2.78 -18.17
CA PRO A 104 13.63 1.47 -18.65
C PRO A 104 13.26 1.47 -20.15
N THR A 105 13.99 0.70 -20.95
CA THR A 105 13.56 0.19 -22.25
C THR A 105 13.22 -1.30 -22.12
N GLU A 106 12.52 -1.91 -23.07
CA GLU A 106 12.22 -3.36 -23.00
C GLU A 106 13.49 -4.22 -22.86
N GLU A 107 14.53 -3.91 -23.63
CA GLU A 107 15.84 -4.57 -23.53
C GLU A 107 16.48 -4.38 -22.14
N ARG A 108 16.31 -3.20 -21.53
CA ARG A 108 16.82 -2.92 -20.18
C ARG A 108 15.98 -3.58 -19.08
N LYS A 109 14.67 -3.75 -19.27
CA LYS A 109 13.82 -4.49 -18.33
C LYS A 109 14.31 -5.92 -18.20
N GLN A 110 14.59 -6.58 -19.32
CA GLN A 110 15.11 -7.95 -19.29
C GLN A 110 16.49 -8.02 -18.63
N ALA A 111 17.39 -7.09 -18.95
CA ALA A 111 18.71 -7.00 -18.33
C ALA A 111 18.63 -6.72 -16.81
N LEU A 112 17.68 -5.88 -16.41
CA LEU A 112 17.41 -5.54 -15.01
C LEU A 112 16.94 -6.76 -14.23
N LEU A 113 15.94 -7.49 -14.76
CA LEU A 113 15.45 -8.71 -14.12
C LEU A 113 16.53 -9.77 -14.01
N GLN A 114 17.36 -9.93 -15.05
CA GLN A 114 18.49 -10.85 -15.01
C GLN A 114 19.49 -10.49 -13.89
N LYS A 115 19.87 -9.21 -13.76
CA LYS A 115 20.74 -8.75 -12.66
C LYS A 115 20.11 -8.99 -11.28
N CYS A 116 18.80 -8.80 -11.16
CA CYS A 116 18.08 -9.09 -9.92
C CYS A 116 18.18 -10.58 -9.55
N VAL A 117 18.02 -11.48 -10.52
CA VAL A 117 18.17 -12.93 -10.30
C VAL A 117 19.60 -13.28 -9.90
N GLU A 118 20.61 -12.73 -10.59
CA GLU A 118 22.03 -12.97 -10.29
C GLU A 118 22.41 -12.57 -8.86
N ALA A 119 21.88 -11.44 -8.39
CA ALA A 119 22.16 -10.94 -7.05
C ALA A 119 21.31 -11.61 -5.94
N SER A 120 20.11 -12.09 -6.28
CA SER A 120 19.14 -12.59 -5.29
C SER A 120 19.12 -14.12 -5.17
N CYS A 121 19.80 -14.84 -6.06
CA CYS A 121 19.70 -16.29 -6.15
C CYS A 121 21.08 -16.90 -6.47
N THR A 122 21.50 -17.87 -5.67
CA THR A 122 22.64 -18.72 -6.02
C THR A 122 22.20 -19.94 -6.84
N ALA A 123 23.13 -20.65 -7.47
CA ALA A 123 22.82 -21.91 -8.16
C ALA A 123 22.26 -22.99 -7.22
N ALA A 124 22.56 -22.92 -5.91
CA ALA A 124 21.98 -23.81 -4.91
C ALA A 124 20.54 -23.40 -4.57
N ASP A 125 20.27 -22.10 -4.43
CA ASP A 125 18.92 -21.58 -4.20
C ASP A 125 18.00 -21.90 -5.38
N ALA A 126 18.50 -21.73 -6.62
CA ALA A 126 17.79 -22.08 -7.84
C ALA A 126 17.35 -23.56 -7.82
N ARG A 127 18.28 -24.49 -7.51
CA ARG A 127 17.97 -25.91 -7.36
C ARG A 127 16.89 -26.17 -6.29
N GLY A 128 17.01 -25.56 -5.12
CA GLY A 128 16.00 -25.69 -4.05
C GLY A 128 14.64 -25.07 -4.43
N LEU A 129 14.61 -24.04 -5.28
CA LEU A 129 13.37 -23.50 -5.83
C LEU A 129 12.69 -24.50 -6.77
N PHE A 130 13.45 -25.15 -7.67
CA PHE A 130 12.90 -26.16 -8.57
C PHE A 130 12.37 -27.39 -7.85
N GLU A 131 13.09 -27.90 -6.86
CA GLU A 131 12.63 -29.02 -6.04
C GLU A 131 11.29 -28.70 -5.35
N ARG A 132 11.15 -27.49 -4.78
CA ARG A 132 9.89 -27.05 -4.16
C ARG A 132 8.76 -26.90 -5.16
N MET A 133 9.05 -26.35 -6.35
CA MET A 133 8.06 -26.25 -7.42
C MET A 133 7.56 -27.61 -7.88
N GLU A 134 8.46 -28.57 -8.04
CA GLU A 134 8.15 -29.95 -8.42
C GLU A 134 7.29 -30.64 -7.35
N GLN A 135 7.62 -30.45 -6.06
CA GLN A 135 6.78 -30.92 -4.95
C GLN A 135 5.37 -30.32 -4.99
N ILE A 136 5.23 -29.03 -5.28
CA ILE A 136 3.91 -28.37 -5.33
C ILE A 136 3.12 -28.83 -6.55
N ARG A 137 3.79 -29.05 -7.69
CA ARG A 137 3.20 -29.65 -8.90
C ARG A 137 2.59 -31.00 -8.58
N GLN A 138 3.34 -31.87 -7.90
CA GLN A 138 2.90 -33.21 -7.51
C GLN A 138 1.79 -33.16 -6.44
N GLY A 139 1.79 -32.14 -5.60
CA GLY A 139 0.77 -31.94 -4.55
C GLY A 139 -0.61 -31.51 -5.04
N GLY A 140 -0.80 -31.25 -6.35
CA GLY A 140 -2.12 -30.98 -6.95
C GLY A 140 -2.76 -29.65 -6.53
N LYS A 141 -2.00 -28.72 -5.95
CA LYS A 141 -2.50 -27.43 -5.45
C LYS A 141 -2.65 -26.34 -6.52
N VAL A 142 -2.30 -26.66 -7.77
CA VAL A 142 -2.34 -25.74 -8.92
C VAL A 142 -3.37 -26.20 -9.94
N SER A 143 -4.04 -25.26 -10.59
CA SER A 143 -5.00 -25.56 -11.65
C SER A 143 -4.33 -26.34 -12.80
N PRO A 144 -5.06 -27.16 -13.58
CA PRO A 144 -4.47 -27.93 -14.69
C PRO A 144 -3.73 -27.07 -15.71
N LYS A 145 -4.23 -25.85 -15.99
CA LYS A 145 -3.56 -24.90 -16.89
C LYS A 145 -2.25 -24.37 -16.31
N ALA A 146 -2.26 -24.02 -15.02
CA ALA A 146 -1.06 -23.59 -14.30
C ALA A 146 -0.04 -24.71 -14.18
N ALA A 147 -0.47 -25.95 -13.92
CA ALA A 147 0.38 -27.12 -13.85
C ALA A 147 1.10 -27.38 -15.19
N GLY A 148 0.39 -27.28 -16.32
CA GLY A 148 1.01 -27.42 -17.64
C GLY A 148 2.00 -26.29 -17.99
N ALA A 149 1.73 -25.05 -17.55
CA ALA A 149 2.70 -23.96 -17.66
C ALA A 149 3.93 -24.22 -16.80
N LEU A 150 3.73 -24.66 -15.54
CA LEU A 150 4.80 -24.98 -14.61
C LEU A 150 5.70 -26.11 -15.14
N GLU A 151 5.11 -27.17 -15.68
CA GLU A 151 5.81 -28.32 -16.27
C GLU A 151 6.70 -27.88 -17.44
N PHE A 152 6.17 -27.05 -18.33
CA PHE A 152 6.96 -26.48 -19.44
C PHE A 152 8.18 -25.69 -18.93
N TRP A 153 7.99 -24.86 -17.91
CA TRP A 153 9.04 -23.99 -17.39
C TRP A 153 10.09 -24.73 -16.53
N LEU A 154 9.66 -25.75 -15.79
CA LEU A 154 10.56 -26.66 -15.06
C LEU A 154 11.47 -27.40 -16.04
N ALA A 155 10.89 -28.02 -17.06
CA ALA A 155 11.65 -28.77 -18.06
C ALA A 155 12.61 -27.86 -18.86
N SER A 156 12.17 -26.65 -19.21
CA SER A 156 13.04 -25.66 -19.85
C SER A 156 14.21 -25.22 -18.97
N THR A 157 14.02 -25.23 -17.65
CA THR A 157 15.06 -24.81 -16.72
C THR A 157 16.02 -25.94 -16.36
N GLU A 158 15.55 -27.18 -16.30
CA GLU A 158 16.41 -28.36 -16.12
C GLU A 158 17.47 -28.42 -17.24
N VAL A 159 17.05 -28.23 -18.50
CA VAL A 159 17.97 -28.13 -19.65
C VAL A 159 18.95 -26.96 -19.49
N ALA A 160 18.50 -25.82 -18.94
CA ALA A 160 19.37 -24.67 -18.70
C ALA A 160 20.38 -24.91 -17.57
N LEU A 161 20.08 -25.75 -16.58
CA LEU A 161 20.98 -26.09 -15.49
C LEU A 161 22.03 -27.14 -15.88
N GLU A 162 21.70 -28.02 -16.83
CA GLU A 162 22.63 -29.02 -17.37
C GLU A 162 23.63 -28.44 -18.37
N SER A 163 23.29 -27.30 -18.98
CA SER A 163 24.20 -26.56 -19.86
C SER A 163 25.14 -25.68 -19.04
N ASP A 164 26.41 -26.05 -18.95
CA ASP A 164 27.47 -25.25 -18.31
C ASP A 164 27.58 -23.81 -18.87
N ASP A 165 27.01 -23.55 -20.06
CA ASP A 165 27.02 -22.25 -20.74
C ASP A 165 25.86 -21.32 -20.36
N LEU A 166 24.79 -21.84 -19.72
CA LEU A 166 23.64 -21.05 -19.32
C LEU A 166 23.74 -20.69 -17.84
N THR A 167 24.14 -19.44 -17.56
CA THR A 167 23.96 -18.84 -16.25
C THR A 167 22.49 -18.95 -15.87
N PHE A 168 22.16 -19.66 -14.77
CA PHE A 168 20.80 -19.86 -14.26
C PHE A 168 19.97 -18.56 -14.19
N ALA A 169 20.64 -17.40 -14.09
CA ALA A 169 20.08 -16.06 -14.25
C ALA A 169 19.22 -15.85 -15.51
N ARG A 170 19.48 -16.60 -16.58
CA ARG A 170 18.73 -16.59 -17.83
C ARG A 170 17.55 -17.56 -17.83
N SER A 171 17.34 -18.31 -16.75
CA SER A 171 16.15 -19.14 -16.59
C SER A 171 14.92 -18.26 -16.75
N PRO A 172 14.08 -18.52 -17.76
CA PRO A 172 12.87 -17.73 -17.96
C PRO A 172 11.91 -17.80 -16.77
N LEU A 173 11.96 -18.91 -16.02
CA LEU A 173 11.17 -19.10 -14.82
C LEU A 173 11.63 -18.20 -13.68
N LEU A 174 12.93 -18.14 -13.42
CA LEU A 174 13.47 -17.19 -12.42
C LEU A 174 13.23 -15.74 -12.84
N ILE A 175 13.30 -15.44 -14.13
CA ILE A 175 12.94 -14.13 -14.68
C ILE A 175 11.45 -13.82 -14.48
N ALA A 176 10.55 -14.80 -14.61
CA ALA A 176 9.12 -14.61 -14.34
C ALA A 176 8.83 -14.34 -12.85
N ILE A 177 9.54 -15.02 -11.95
CA ILE A 177 9.47 -14.75 -10.50
C ILE A 177 9.97 -13.33 -10.21
N ALA A 178 11.12 -12.95 -10.79
CA ALA A 178 11.66 -11.60 -10.66
C ALA A 178 10.71 -10.54 -11.21
N ALA A 179 10.12 -10.77 -12.38
CA ALA A 179 9.14 -9.88 -12.99
C ALA A 179 7.93 -9.69 -12.06
N THR A 180 7.45 -10.76 -11.44
CA THR A 180 6.34 -10.69 -10.47
C THR A 180 6.68 -9.81 -9.27
N GLN A 181 7.86 -9.99 -8.68
CA GLN A 181 8.31 -9.18 -7.54
C GLN A 181 8.59 -7.73 -7.94
N ALA A 182 9.15 -7.50 -9.12
CA ALA A 182 9.39 -6.17 -9.67
C ALA A 182 8.09 -5.42 -9.96
N GLU A 183 7.07 -6.08 -10.52
CA GLU A 183 5.75 -5.49 -10.73
C GLU A 183 5.07 -5.15 -9.42
N GLU A 184 5.23 -5.97 -8.39
CA GLU A 184 4.72 -5.63 -7.06
C GLU A 184 5.42 -4.39 -6.55
N LEU A 185 6.76 -4.36 -6.52
CA LEU A 185 7.57 -3.22 -6.06
C LEU A 185 7.26 -1.92 -6.80
N THR A 186 7.15 -1.98 -8.12
CA THR A 186 6.92 -0.79 -8.95
C THR A 186 5.44 -0.45 -9.07
N GLY A 187 4.55 -1.38 -8.77
CA GLY A 187 3.11 -1.21 -8.79
C GLY A 187 2.62 -0.33 -7.63
N PRO A 188 1.37 0.17 -7.68
CA PRO A 188 0.81 1.01 -6.62
C PRO A 188 0.97 0.36 -5.25
N ALA A 189 0.59 -0.91 -5.12
CA ALA A 189 0.65 -1.65 -3.88
C ALA A 189 2.08 -1.84 -3.32
N GLY A 190 3.10 -2.14 -4.13
CA GLY A 190 4.47 -2.25 -3.58
C GLY A 190 5.13 -0.91 -3.35
N ARG A 191 4.73 0.16 -4.06
CA ARG A 191 5.09 1.53 -3.66
C ARG A 191 4.54 1.84 -2.28
N VAL A 192 3.31 1.41 -1.95
CA VAL A 192 2.76 1.52 -0.59
C VAL A 192 3.57 0.71 0.40
N VAL A 193 3.90 -0.55 0.10
CA VAL A 193 4.67 -1.38 1.03
C VAL A 193 6.07 -0.82 1.28
N GLU A 194 6.79 -0.40 0.24
CA GLU A 194 8.10 0.24 0.41
C GLU A 194 7.98 1.57 1.13
N LEU A 195 6.95 2.38 0.84
CA LEU A 195 6.69 3.62 1.56
C LEU A 195 6.45 3.35 3.05
N VAL A 196 5.60 2.38 3.39
CA VAL A 196 5.30 2.01 4.78
C VAL A 196 6.53 1.43 5.48
N SER A 197 7.28 0.54 4.83
CA SER A 197 8.54 0.01 5.38
C SER A 197 9.59 1.10 5.57
N SER A 198 9.77 1.98 4.59
CA SER A 198 10.69 3.11 4.66
C SER A 198 10.29 4.10 5.77
N LEU A 199 9.00 4.39 5.92
CA LEU A 199 8.50 5.26 6.99
C LEU A 199 8.62 4.60 8.36
N ALA A 200 8.44 3.28 8.45
CA ALA A 200 8.65 2.51 9.68
C ALA A 200 10.12 2.48 10.08
N ASP A 201 11.03 2.21 9.14
CA ASP A 201 12.47 2.22 9.37
C ASP A 201 12.95 3.63 9.79
N ALA A 202 12.47 4.67 9.10
CA ALA A 202 12.79 6.07 9.42
C ALA A 202 12.24 6.53 10.78
N LEU A 203 11.12 5.95 11.22
CA LEU A 203 10.60 6.19 12.55
C LEU A 203 11.43 5.46 13.61
N GLN A 204 11.90 4.25 13.29
CA GLN A 204 12.64 3.38 14.20
C GLN A 204 14.10 3.83 14.40
N ASP A 205 14.73 4.40 13.37
CA ASP A 205 16.07 5.00 13.45
C ASP A 205 16.06 6.47 13.94
N GLY A 206 14.87 7.07 14.07
CA GLY A 206 14.66 8.43 14.54
C GLY A 206 14.97 9.52 13.50
N SER A 207 15.15 9.15 12.23
CA SER A 207 15.37 10.08 11.12
C SER A 207 14.10 10.82 10.70
N MET A 208 12.92 10.29 11.02
CA MET A 208 11.62 10.95 10.85
C MET A 208 10.83 11.00 12.14
N SER A 209 10.18 12.13 12.38
CA SER A 209 9.18 12.26 13.43
C SER A 209 7.85 11.66 12.98
N VAL A 210 7.04 11.21 13.95
CA VAL A 210 5.66 10.74 13.73
C VAL A 210 4.83 11.79 12.94
N GLY A 211 5.10 13.08 13.15
CA GLY A 211 4.41 14.16 12.44
C GLY A 211 4.77 14.24 10.95
N GLU A 212 6.02 13.98 10.59
CA GLU A 212 6.48 13.94 9.19
C GLU A 212 5.96 12.71 8.48
N VAL A 213 5.97 11.55 9.13
CA VAL A 213 5.36 10.31 8.61
C VAL A 213 3.87 10.54 8.32
N ARG A 214 3.16 11.18 9.25
CA ARG A 214 1.73 11.48 9.10
C ARG A 214 1.45 12.47 7.97
N LYS A 215 2.28 13.49 7.80
CA LYS A 215 2.17 14.43 6.68
C LYS A 215 2.35 13.70 5.34
N HIS A 216 3.34 12.81 5.27
CA HIS A 216 3.60 12.01 4.07
C HIS A 216 2.42 11.08 3.72
N LEU A 217 1.83 10.44 4.73
CA LEU A 217 0.64 9.59 4.55
C LEU A 217 -0.62 10.40 4.22
N ALA A 218 -0.76 11.63 4.75
CA ALA A 218 -1.90 12.50 4.45
C ALA A 218 -1.90 13.03 3.00
N GLU A 219 -0.72 13.12 2.38
CA GLU A 219 -0.56 13.47 0.96
C GLU A 219 -0.92 12.29 0.03
N HIS A 220 -1.07 11.06 0.57
CA HIS A 220 -1.37 9.82 -0.16
C HIS A 220 -2.43 8.93 0.54
N PRO A 221 -3.69 9.40 0.67
CA PRO A 221 -4.72 8.73 1.49
C PRO A 221 -5.16 7.36 0.96
N GLU A 222 -5.10 7.14 -0.36
CA GLU A 222 -5.49 5.86 -0.98
C GLU A 222 -4.48 4.74 -0.66
N ASP A 223 -3.22 5.12 -0.46
CA ASP A 223 -2.14 4.21 -0.09
C ASP A 223 -2.28 3.76 1.37
N LEU A 224 -2.82 4.62 2.24
CA LEU A 224 -3.05 4.29 3.65
C LEU A 224 -4.17 3.25 3.84
N VAL A 225 -5.27 3.37 3.09
CA VAL A 225 -6.38 2.42 3.15
C VAL A 225 -5.93 1.05 2.66
N GLN A 226 -5.20 0.99 1.54
CA GLN A 226 -4.63 -0.27 1.04
C GLN A 226 -3.58 -0.86 1.98
N ALA A 227 -2.78 -0.04 2.65
CA ALA A 227 -1.84 -0.50 3.68
C ALA A 227 -2.55 -1.11 4.89
N LEU A 228 -3.61 -0.47 5.40
CA LEU A 228 -4.37 -0.97 6.54
C LEU A 228 -5.12 -2.28 6.20
N GLU A 229 -5.59 -2.43 4.96
CA GLU A 229 -6.19 -3.68 4.48
C GLU A 229 -5.16 -4.81 4.30
N ALA A 230 -3.95 -4.48 3.80
CA ALA A 230 -2.90 -5.46 3.56
C ALA A 230 -2.16 -5.91 4.83
N PHE A 231 -2.16 -5.10 5.90
CA PHE A 231 -1.42 -5.36 7.13
C PHE A 231 -2.31 -5.25 8.38
N PRO A 232 -2.95 -6.36 8.81
CA PRO A 232 -3.84 -6.39 9.97
C PRO A 232 -3.17 -5.93 11.27
N GLU A 233 -1.86 -6.14 11.40
CA GLU A 233 -1.07 -5.69 12.56
C GLU A 233 -0.98 -4.16 12.62
N LEU A 234 -0.85 -3.49 11.47
CA LEU A 234 -0.84 -2.03 11.38
C LEU A 234 -2.21 -1.46 11.77
N ALA A 235 -3.29 -2.11 11.32
CA ALA A 235 -4.65 -1.76 11.73
C ALA A 235 -4.86 -1.97 13.25
N ALA A 236 -4.36 -3.07 13.81
CA ALA A 236 -4.43 -3.32 15.25
C ALA A 236 -3.62 -2.29 16.06
N SER A 237 -2.42 -1.91 15.60
CA SER A 237 -1.62 -0.85 16.22
C SER A 237 -2.26 0.53 16.09
N ALA A 238 -2.87 0.85 14.95
CA ALA A 238 -3.60 2.09 14.76
C ALA A 238 -4.82 2.18 15.70
N GLU A 239 -5.56 1.07 15.85
CA GLU A 239 -6.71 1.00 16.74
C GLU A 239 -6.30 1.03 18.22
N ALA A 240 -5.20 0.37 18.58
CA ALA A 240 -4.63 0.45 19.93
C ALA A 240 -4.19 1.88 20.26
N PHE A 241 -3.49 2.54 19.34
CA PHE A 241 -3.08 3.93 19.47
C PHE A 241 -4.29 4.86 19.57
N ARG A 242 -5.35 4.63 18.77
CA ARG A 242 -6.62 5.36 18.87
C ARG A 242 -7.22 5.18 20.27
N GLY A 243 -7.28 3.95 20.77
CA GLY A 243 -7.79 3.64 22.11
C GLY A 243 -7.02 4.37 23.22
N GLU A 244 -5.69 4.34 23.19
CA GLU A 244 -4.84 5.08 24.13
C GLU A 244 -5.05 6.59 24.03
N ALA A 245 -5.11 7.13 22.80
CA ALA A 245 -5.28 8.56 22.58
C ALA A 245 -6.67 9.05 23.03
N LEU A 246 -7.72 8.25 22.83
CA LEU A 246 -9.07 8.53 23.33
C LEU A 246 -9.13 8.47 24.86
N ALA A 247 -8.41 7.55 25.51
CA ALA A 247 -8.34 7.47 26.97
C ALA A 247 -7.69 8.70 27.61
N GLU A 248 -6.84 9.42 26.87
CA GLU A 248 -6.21 10.68 27.33
C GLU A 248 -7.14 11.90 27.25
N LEU A 249 -8.22 11.84 26.45
CA LEU A 249 -9.07 13.02 26.18
C LEU A 249 -9.61 13.69 27.44
N PRO A 250 -10.17 12.99 28.44
CA PRO A 250 -10.68 13.64 29.65
C PRO A 250 -9.59 14.38 30.42
N ALA A 251 -8.35 13.89 30.41
CA ALA A 251 -7.22 14.56 31.07
C ALA A 251 -6.68 15.76 30.27
N LEU A 252 -6.85 15.76 28.95
CA LEU A 252 -6.50 16.89 28.09
C LEU A 252 -7.53 18.02 28.19
N LEU A 253 -8.81 17.66 28.21
CA LEU A 253 -9.95 18.58 28.11
C LEU A 253 -10.59 18.93 29.46
N GLY A 254 -10.30 18.18 30.52
CA GLY A 254 -10.82 18.40 31.87
C GLY A 254 -9.74 18.76 32.90
N GLY A 255 -10.17 19.42 33.99
CA GLY A 255 -9.35 19.72 35.17
C GLY A 255 -8.48 20.99 35.07
N ARG A 256 -7.63 21.21 36.10
CA ARG A 256 -6.77 22.41 36.15
C ARG A 256 -5.74 22.38 35.02
N GLY A 257 -5.85 23.36 34.11
CA GLY A 257 -5.00 23.45 32.92
C GLY A 257 -5.48 22.59 31.75
N ALA A 258 -6.80 22.32 31.71
CA ALA A 258 -7.51 21.83 30.55
C ALA A 258 -7.27 22.72 29.32
N LEU A 259 -7.31 22.10 28.14
CA LEU A 259 -7.33 22.83 26.88
C LEU A 259 -8.74 23.35 26.61
N LYS A 260 -8.88 24.68 26.55
CA LYS A 260 -10.10 25.34 26.06
C LYS A 260 -10.04 25.43 24.54
N VAL A 261 -10.47 24.36 23.88
CA VAL A 261 -10.45 24.21 22.42
C VAL A 261 -11.73 24.71 21.75
N LEU A 262 -12.85 24.69 22.48
CA LEU A 262 -14.13 25.24 22.04
C LEU A 262 -14.38 26.60 22.70
N THR A 263 -15.03 27.49 21.96
CA THR A 263 -15.66 28.69 22.52
C THR A 263 -17.02 28.35 23.14
N CYS A 264 -17.54 29.23 24.00
CA CYS A 264 -18.88 29.05 24.57
C CYS A 264 -19.95 28.95 23.46
N ASP A 265 -19.85 29.74 22.40
CA ASP A 265 -20.78 29.71 21.26
C ASP A 265 -20.76 28.35 20.55
N GLU A 266 -19.57 27.80 20.31
CA GLU A 266 -19.41 26.49 19.66
C GLU A 266 -19.95 25.36 20.54
N VAL A 267 -19.74 25.43 21.85
CA VAL A 267 -20.35 24.47 22.80
C VAL A 267 -21.87 24.56 22.73
N CYS A 268 -22.45 25.76 22.68
CA CYS A 268 -23.91 25.94 22.59
C CYS A 268 -24.46 25.38 21.27
N LEU A 269 -23.82 25.70 20.15
CA LEU A 269 -24.22 25.22 18.82
C LEU A 269 -24.15 23.70 18.74
N LEU A 270 -23.04 23.10 19.17
CA LEU A 270 -22.88 21.64 19.17
C LEU A 270 -23.90 20.97 20.09
N THR A 271 -24.10 21.51 21.30
CA THR A 271 -25.08 20.96 22.25
C THR A 271 -26.50 20.98 21.68
N ALA A 272 -26.91 22.08 21.04
CA ALA A 272 -28.23 22.21 20.43
C ALA A 272 -28.43 21.21 19.27
N GLU A 273 -27.43 21.06 18.39
CA GLU A 273 -27.52 20.13 17.25
C GLU A 273 -27.50 18.66 17.70
N LEU A 274 -26.69 18.32 18.70
CA LEU A 274 -26.68 16.97 19.27
C LEU A 274 -28.00 16.66 19.97
N ALA A 275 -28.60 17.61 20.69
CA ALA A 275 -29.93 17.45 21.28
C ALA A 275 -31.01 17.20 20.20
N ARG A 276 -30.94 17.93 19.07
CA ARG A 276 -31.86 17.77 17.94
C ARG A 276 -31.76 16.38 17.30
N ILE A 277 -30.55 15.88 17.09
CA ILE A 277 -30.34 14.52 16.57
C ILE A 277 -30.93 13.49 17.54
N ARG A 278 -30.71 13.68 18.85
CA ARG A 278 -31.24 12.78 19.88
C ARG A 278 -32.77 12.74 19.93
N GLU A 279 -33.42 13.88 19.70
CA GLU A 279 -34.88 13.99 19.69
C GLU A 279 -35.48 13.34 18.43
N LYS A 280 -34.88 13.60 17.27
CA LYS A 280 -35.33 13.06 15.98
C LYS A 280 -35.12 11.54 15.88
N THR A 281 -34.11 11.01 16.58
CA THR A 281 -33.70 9.62 16.48
C THR A 281 -33.79 8.95 17.86
N PRO A 282 -34.95 8.34 18.20
CA PRO A 282 -35.19 7.79 19.54
C PRO A 282 -34.25 6.63 19.88
N ASP A 283 -33.91 5.82 18.88
CA ASP A 283 -32.96 4.73 19.01
C ASP A 283 -31.57 5.27 19.35
N VAL A 284 -30.96 4.71 20.41
CA VAL A 284 -29.71 5.20 20.99
C VAL A 284 -28.54 5.03 20.03
N GLU A 285 -28.43 3.88 19.39
CA GLU A 285 -27.30 3.57 18.51
C GLU A 285 -27.43 4.31 17.18
N ALA A 286 -28.64 4.42 16.63
CA ALA A 286 -28.89 5.21 15.45
C ALA A 286 -28.61 6.70 15.70
N ALA A 287 -29.01 7.25 16.85
CA ALA A 287 -28.67 8.63 17.22
C ALA A 287 -27.17 8.82 17.37
N ARG A 288 -26.47 7.85 17.97
CA ARG A 288 -25.01 7.88 18.12
C ARG A 288 -24.32 7.94 16.75
N LEU A 289 -24.77 7.13 15.80
CA LEU A 289 -24.21 7.12 14.44
C LEU A 289 -24.50 8.43 13.70
N GLU A 290 -25.74 8.96 13.76
CA GLU A 290 -26.10 10.23 13.14
C GLU A 290 -25.34 11.42 13.75
N MET A 291 -25.07 11.38 15.07
CA MET A 291 -24.19 12.36 15.73
C MET A 291 -22.75 12.27 15.21
N HIS A 292 -22.24 11.06 15.00
CA HIS A 292 -20.90 10.84 14.46
C HIS A 292 -20.78 11.42 13.06
N ASP A 293 -21.72 11.06 12.17
CA ASP A 293 -21.79 11.56 10.80
C ASP A 293 -21.90 13.10 10.75
N TYR A 294 -22.70 13.69 11.65
CA TYR A 294 -22.83 15.14 11.76
C TYR A 294 -21.52 15.81 12.17
N LEU A 295 -20.83 15.27 13.19
CA LEU A 295 -19.59 15.85 13.71
C LEU A 295 -18.44 15.70 12.72
N ASP A 296 -18.37 14.58 11.99
CA ASP A 296 -17.38 14.36 10.93
C ASP A 296 -17.57 15.36 9.76
N ALA A 297 -18.82 15.72 9.46
CA ALA A 297 -19.14 16.71 8.41
C ALA A 297 -19.19 18.16 8.92
N CYS A 298 -18.98 18.42 10.21
CA CYS A 298 -19.22 19.74 10.79
C CYS A 298 -18.08 20.72 10.47
N GLU A 299 -18.40 21.91 9.95
CA GLU A 299 -17.42 23.00 9.73
C GLU A 299 -16.64 23.38 11.00
N ILE A 300 -17.23 23.14 12.17
CA ILE A 300 -16.58 23.40 13.47
C ILE A 300 -15.33 22.53 13.63
N THR A 301 -15.32 21.31 13.09
CA THR A 301 -14.17 20.38 13.17
C THR A 301 -12.91 21.03 12.59
N GLU A 302 -12.96 21.54 11.36
CA GLU A 302 -11.83 22.23 10.72
C GLU A 302 -11.41 23.50 11.47
N LEU A 303 -12.36 24.28 11.97
CA LEU A 303 -12.07 25.50 12.74
C LEU A 303 -11.38 25.20 14.08
N VAL A 304 -11.78 24.14 14.77
CA VAL A 304 -11.14 23.67 16.00
C VAL A 304 -9.75 23.16 15.67
N LEU A 305 -9.62 22.36 14.63
CA LEU A 305 -8.36 21.74 14.23
C LEU A 305 -7.31 22.79 13.84
N GLU A 306 -7.69 23.82 13.09
CA GLU A 306 -6.81 24.93 12.74
C GLU A 306 -6.36 25.74 13.97
N ARG A 307 -7.28 26.04 14.92
CA ARG A 307 -6.90 26.69 16.18
C ARG A 307 -5.90 25.87 16.98
N MET A 308 -6.08 24.54 17.00
CA MET A 308 -5.18 23.65 17.71
C MET A 308 -3.80 23.58 17.05
N ARG A 309 -3.73 23.56 15.71
CA ARG A 309 -2.48 23.69 14.95
C ARG A 309 -1.75 24.98 15.28
N LEU A 310 -2.45 26.12 15.21
CA LEU A 310 -1.86 27.42 15.53
C LEU A 310 -1.33 27.45 16.97
N ALA A 311 -2.10 26.95 17.94
CA ALA A 311 -1.69 26.87 19.33
C ALA A 311 -0.55 25.85 19.58
N ALA A 312 -0.48 24.76 18.82
CA ALA A 312 0.62 23.80 18.91
C ALA A 312 1.96 24.42 18.46
N HIS A 313 1.93 25.40 17.57
CA HIS A 313 3.11 26.06 17.02
C HIS A 313 3.39 27.44 17.63
N ASP A 314 2.48 28.01 18.42
CA ASP A 314 2.62 29.35 19.01
C ASP A 314 3.82 29.42 19.99
N PRO A 315 4.91 30.13 19.66
CA PRO A 315 6.09 30.24 20.53
C PRO A 315 5.81 30.97 21.85
N ALA A 316 4.72 31.72 21.97
CA ALA A 316 4.32 32.36 23.22
C ALA A 316 3.78 31.37 24.25
N LEU A 317 3.37 30.17 23.83
CA LEU A 317 2.86 29.14 24.73
C LEU A 317 3.99 28.28 25.33
N PRO A 318 3.90 27.89 26.61
CA PRO A 318 4.84 26.95 27.21
C PRO A 318 4.89 25.63 26.42
N ALA A 319 6.09 25.04 26.27
CA ALA A 319 6.30 23.81 25.50
C ALA A 319 5.36 22.66 25.92
N ARG A 320 5.06 22.53 27.22
CA ARG A 320 4.09 21.55 27.73
C ARG A 320 2.68 21.76 27.16
N ARG A 321 2.25 23.02 27.01
CA ARG A 321 0.93 23.37 26.47
C ARG A 321 0.87 23.14 24.96
N ARG A 322 1.93 23.51 24.24
CA ARG A 322 2.09 23.18 22.81
C ARG A 322 1.98 21.67 22.54
N LYS A 323 2.68 20.86 23.35
CA LYS A 323 2.60 19.38 23.27
C LYS A 323 1.18 18.87 23.51
N LYS A 324 0.45 19.44 24.48
CA LYS A 324 -0.96 19.10 24.70
C LYS A 324 -1.83 19.44 23.47
N PHE A 325 -1.65 20.61 22.87
CA PHE A 325 -2.39 20.99 21.65
C PHE A 325 -2.08 20.07 20.47
N GLY A 326 -0.81 19.73 20.23
CA GLY A 326 -0.45 18.78 19.17
C GLY A 326 -1.01 17.37 19.41
N ARG A 327 -1.05 16.91 20.67
CA ARG A 327 -1.69 15.63 21.02
C ARG A 327 -3.20 15.67 20.79
N ALA A 328 -3.83 16.77 21.15
CA ALA A 328 -5.26 16.95 20.98
C ALA A 328 -5.64 17.11 19.49
N GLU A 329 -4.82 17.79 18.67
CA GLU A 329 -4.98 17.89 17.21
C GLU A 329 -4.94 16.51 16.57
N LEU A 330 -4.00 15.67 17.02
CA LEU A 330 -3.86 14.30 16.57
C LEU A 330 -5.12 13.48 16.83
N ILE A 331 -5.72 13.61 18.00
CA ILE A 331 -6.96 12.90 18.35
C ILE A 331 -8.14 13.42 17.53
N LEU A 332 -8.32 14.74 17.43
CA LEU A 332 -9.40 15.34 16.65
C LEU A 332 -9.35 14.91 15.17
N GLY A 333 -8.16 14.85 14.57
CA GLY A 333 -8.02 14.39 13.19
C GLY A 333 -8.14 12.88 12.98
N GLY A 334 -8.17 12.09 14.05
CA GLY A 334 -8.39 10.64 13.98
C GLY A 334 -9.83 10.23 14.31
N ASP A 335 -10.47 10.95 15.23
CA ASP A 335 -11.85 10.70 15.68
C ASP A 335 -12.52 12.02 16.09
N PRO A 336 -13.05 12.80 15.11
CA PRO A 336 -13.66 14.10 15.38
C PRO A 336 -14.83 14.02 16.35
N ALA A 337 -15.68 13.01 16.17
CA ALA A 337 -16.87 12.84 16.99
C ALA A 337 -16.55 12.58 18.45
N ALA A 338 -15.66 11.61 18.75
CA ALA A 338 -15.28 11.31 20.13
C ALA A 338 -14.61 12.51 20.81
N PHE A 339 -13.78 13.25 20.07
CA PHE A 339 -13.15 14.47 20.56
C PHE A 339 -14.18 15.53 20.92
N LEU A 340 -15.05 15.91 19.99
CA LEU A 340 -16.01 17.01 20.16
C LEU A 340 -17.06 16.68 21.23
N LEU A 341 -17.56 15.44 21.29
CA LEU A 341 -18.46 14.99 22.35
C LEU A 341 -17.81 15.11 23.73
N THR A 342 -16.53 14.72 23.84
CA THR A 342 -15.79 14.86 25.10
C THR A 342 -15.56 16.32 25.44
N ALA A 343 -15.19 17.16 24.47
CA ALA A 343 -14.97 18.59 24.68
C ALA A 343 -16.24 19.31 25.17
N VAL A 344 -17.40 19.01 24.56
CA VAL A 344 -18.70 19.53 24.98
C VAL A 344 -19.03 19.07 26.41
N ARG A 345 -18.81 17.80 26.73
CA ARG A 345 -19.05 17.26 28.07
C ARG A 345 -18.18 17.94 29.13
N GLU A 346 -16.87 18.04 28.91
CA GLU A 346 -15.96 18.63 29.89
C GLU A 346 -16.20 20.14 30.06
N HIS A 347 -16.54 20.87 28.98
CA HIS A 347 -16.96 22.26 29.09
C HIS A 347 -18.26 22.41 29.89
N SER A 348 -19.21 21.48 29.73
CA SER A 348 -20.49 21.48 30.44
C SER A 348 -20.34 21.26 31.94
N VAL A 349 -19.32 20.52 32.38
CA VAL A 349 -19.03 20.24 33.80
C VAL A 349 -18.36 21.43 34.50
N GLU A 350 -17.52 22.20 33.79
CA GLU A 350 -16.88 23.41 34.36
C GLU A 350 -17.87 24.58 34.54
N VAL A 351 -18.88 24.66 33.68
CA VAL A 351 -19.96 25.64 33.75
C VAL A 351 -20.91 25.21 34.89
N SER A 352 -20.71 25.77 36.08
CA SER A 352 -21.39 25.37 37.32
C SER A 352 -22.92 25.20 37.18
N SER A 353 -23.53 24.43 38.09
CA SER A 353 -24.98 24.13 38.10
C SER A 353 -25.91 25.35 38.04
N ALA A 354 -25.45 26.58 38.32
CA ALA A 354 -26.24 27.81 38.17
C ALA A 354 -26.30 28.31 36.71
N GLU A 355 -25.19 28.21 35.97
CA GLU A 355 -25.16 28.50 34.54
C GLU A 355 -25.77 27.33 33.77
N HIS A 356 -25.49 26.08 34.15
CA HIS A 356 -26.15 24.88 33.61
C HIS A 356 -27.68 24.89 33.88
N ALA A 357 -28.14 25.45 35.00
CA ALA A 357 -29.57 25.70 35.28
C ALA A 357 -30.17 26.80 34.37
N CYS A 358 -29.37 27.79 33.94
CA CYS A 358 -29.75 28.73 32.90
C CYS A 358 -29.80 28.06 31.52
N PHE A 359 -28.85 27.17 31.21
CA PHE A 359 -28.80 26.41 29.95
C PHE A 359 -29.91 25.35 29.82
N THR A 360 -30.40 24.80 30.93
CA THR A 360 -31.55 23.87 30.96
C THR A 360 -32.90 24.59 31.11
N SER A 361 -32.90 25.90 31.43
CA SER A 361 -34.09 26.73 31.30
C SER A 361 -34.18 27.29 29.88
N ASN A 362 -34.99 26.62 29.06
CA ASN A 362 -35.37 26.99 27.69
C ASN A 362 -35.37 28.52 27.40
N PRO A 363 -36.00 29.40 28.21
CA PRO A 363 -36.06 30.84 27.90
C PRO A 363 -34.73 31.60 28.03
N VAL A 364 -33.78 31.16 28.87
CA VAL A 364 -32.49 31.87 29.02
C VAL A 364 -31.55 31.51 27.87
N LEU A 365 -31.59 30.26 27.40
CA LEU A 365 -30.85 29.83 26.23
C LEU A 365 -31.40 30.46 24.95
N GLU A 366 -32.72 30.54 24.79
CA GLU A 366 -33.37 31.28 23.69
C GLU A 366 -32.91 32.75 23.66
N ALA A 367 -32.96 33.45 24.80
CA ALA A 367 -32.53 34.84 24.89
C ALA A 367 -31.03 35.04 24.60
N ALA A 368 -30.17 34.10 25.05
CA ALA A 368 -28.74 34.14 24.77
C ALA A 368 -28.43 33.91 23.28
N LEU A 369 -29.11 32.95 22.64
CA LEU A 369 -28.96 32.66 21.22
C LEU A 369 -29.47 33.82 20.35
N GLU A 370 -30.54 34.51 20.76
CA GLU A 370 -31.04 35.68 20.05
C GLU A 370 -30.14 36.91 20.22
N ALA A 371 -29.56 37.10 21.41
CA ALA A 371 -28.53 38.12 21.66
C ALA A 371 -27.27 37.85 20.82
N LEU A 372 -26.86 36.59 20.73
CA LEU A 372 -25.73 36.17 19.90
C LEU A 372 -26.00 36.37 18.41
N ALA A 373 -27.21 36.05 17.95
CA ALA A 373 -27.62 36.32 16.57
C ALA A 373 -27.53 37.82 16.24
N THR A 374 -28.04 38.67 17.12
CA THR A 374 -27.97 40.14 16.99
C THR A 374 -26.52 40.63 16.93
N HIS A 375 -25.64 40.04 17.75
CA HIS A 375 -24.22 40.36 17.71
C HIS A 375 -23.58 39.97 16.37
N TYR A 376 -23.86 38.78 15.84
CA TYR A 376 -23.34 38.35 14.53
C TYR A 376 -23.84 39.23 13.38
N GLU A 377 -25.09 39.70 13.41
CA GLU A 377 -25.58 40.67 12.43
C GLU A 377 -24.83 42.00 12.48
N SER A 378 -24.55 42.49 13.69
CA SER A 378 -23.77 43.73 13.86
C SER A 378 -22.35 43.64 13.28
N LEU A 379 -21.82 42.43 13.17
CA LEU A 379 -20.51 42.13 12.56
C LEU A 379 -20.60 41.77 11.06
N GLY A 380 -21.79 41.75 10.46
CA GLY A 380 -22.00 41.33 9.07
C GLY A 380 -21.90 39.82 8.83
N LEU A 381 -21.91 38.99 9.88
CA LEU A 381 -21.78 37.53 9.81
C LEU A 381 -23.16 36.86 9.68
N LEU A 382 -23.87 37.15 8.60
CA LEU A 382 -25.29 36.81 8.41
C LEU A 382 -25.58 35.29 8.54
N ASP A 383 -24.69 34.43 8.04
CA ASP A 383 -24.88 32.97 8.14
C ASP A 383 -24.77 32.45 9.58
N ARG A 384 -23.94 33.09 10.41
CA ARG A 384 -23.81 32.75 11.83
C ARG A 384 -24.99 33.27 12.62
N ALA A 385 -25.48 34.47 12.30
CA ALA A 385 -26.72 35.00 12.86
C ALA A 385 -27.92 34.08 12.54
N ALA A 386 -28.04 33.63 11.29
CA ALA A 386 -29.10 32.73 10.88
C ALA A 386 -29.04 31.38 11.61
N ARG A 387 -27.84 30.84 11.85
CA ARG A 387 -27.65 29.62 12.65
C ARG A 387 -28.05 29.82 14.12
N ALA A 388 -27.63 30.92 14.74
CA ALA A 388 -28.01 31.24 16.12
C ALA A 388 -29.52 31.41 16.30
N ARG A 389 -30.22 32.10 15.37
CA ARG A 389 -31.69 32.20 15.40
C ARG A 389 -32.39 30.87 15.17
N ARG A 390 -31.87 30.02 14.28
CA ARG A 390 -32.40 28.66 14.09
C ARG A 390 -32.29 27.86 15.38
N ALA A 391 -31.14 27.93 16.06
CA ALA A 391 -30.96 27.30 17.36
C ALA A 391 -31.93 27.87 18.42
N ALA A 392 -32.14 29.19 18.46
CA ALA A 392 -33.09 29.83 19.38
C ALA A 392 -34.54 29.34 19.16
N ALA A 393 -34.96 29.25 17.89
CA ALA A 393 -36.28 28.74 17.53
C ALA A 393 -36.48 27.26 17.93
N ILE A 394 -35.44 26.44 17.75
CA ILE A 394 -35.48 25.03 18.19
C ILE A 394 -35.59 24.94 19.70
N THR A 395 -34.83 25.76 20.45
CA THR A 395 -34.94 25.75 21.91
C THR A 395 -36.37 26.07 22.34
N LYS A 396 -37.01 27.07 21.75
CA LYS A 396 -38.39 27.47 22.06
C LYS A 396 -39.41 26.33 21.99
N ASP A 397 -39.21 25.39 21.07
CA ASP A 397 -40.13 24.27 20.83
C ASP A 397 -39.85 23.04 21.74
N LEU A 398 -38.75 23.02 22.50
CA LEU A 398 -38.43 21.90 23.40
C LEU A 398 -39.45 21.80 24.56
N PRO A 399 -40.10 20.63 24.74
CA PRO A 399 -41.13 20.45 25.75
C PRO A 399 -40.57 20.62 27.17
N THR A 400 -41.23 21.45 27.99
CA THR A 400 -40.83 21.82 29.36
C THR A 400 -40.95 20.67 30.38
N THR A 401 -41.17 19.44 29.94
CA THR A 401 -41.65 18.31 30.75
C THR A 401 -40.58 17.61 31.61
N ALA A 402 -39.31 18.02 31.57
CA ALA A 402 -38.24 17.40 32.36
C ALA A 402 -38.16 17.87 33.85
N ARG A 403 -39.17 18.56 34.39
CA ARG A 403 -39.12 19.18 35.74
C ARG A 403 -39.81 18.43 36.89
N ARG A 404 -40.23 17.18 36.73
CA ARG A 404 -40.81 16.39 37.85
C ARG A 404 -40.08 15.07 38.01
N GLY A 405 -38.98 15.08 38.75
CA GLY A 405 -38.22 13.87 39.07
C GLY A 405 -36.90 14.18 39.79
N SER A 406 -36.98 14.86 40.93
CA SER A 406 -35.91 14.93 41.93
C SER A 406 -36.52 14.89 43.31
#